data_AF-T1BBU1-F1
#
_entry.id   AF-T1BBU1-F1
#
_cell.length_a   1.000
_cell.length_b   1.000
_cell.length_c   1.000
_cell.angle_alpha   90.00
_cell.angle_beta   90.00
_cell.angle_gamma   90.00
#
_symmetry.space_group_name_H-M   'P 1'
#
loop_
_entity.id
_entity.type
_entity.pdbx_description
1 polymer ?
#
loop_
_entity_poly.entity_id
_entity_poly.type
_entity_poly.pdbx_seq_one_letter_code
_entity_poly.pdbx_strand_id
1 'polypeptide(L)'
;MIWLHVLQRTNRLRARFLALVTPLAVVDALPADAMYWAPPPKSATAPLAALMATGFGMAGPLQRVLLTRAALSFVEGHHDAALAQACSVAQRWRALRRGSNDAVVDAAGLSCSAQALQLMTQMAARLPANTPLPAPCATAMAPLSDAGLALCPVASREVAWQSQAMFDIQHKADTLRRWDHPGTVLVSAMLIDARSTARGIERAYAWACAPDLPQRLRAGHFAAPRLPASAARGAQCIGNIVGCANLHALVQRAPLRANIQRRETFLVQQAALLQWLWLRAHAPGRTPAWPDVYAHMPASLTLPLDRLRLDGNVLVLHTPQAAQPQWRLPLPTITVAQRPAPR
;
A
#
# COMPACT_ATOMS: atom_id res chain seq x y z
N MET A 1 6.35 -47.97 10.71
CA MET A 1 6.52 -46.58 11.22
C MET A 1 6.69 -45.51 10.14
N ILE A 2 7.36 -45.78 8.99
CA ILE A 2 7.61 -44.77 7.94
C ILE A 2 6.33 -44.27 7.23
N TRP A 3 5.33 -45.12 7.05
CA TRP A 3 4.06 -44.76 6.39
C TRP A 3 3.20 -43.75 7.17
N LEU A 4 3.26 -43.75 8.51
CA LEU A 4 2.51 -42.80 9.33
C LEU A 4 3.06 -41.38 9.21
N HIS A 5 4.38 -41.22 9.07
CA HIS A 5 5.02 -39.91 8.86
C HIS A 5 4.75 -39.34 7.48
N VAL A 6 4.65 -40.19 6.45
CA VAL A 6 4.28 -39.75 5.10
C VAL A 6 2.83 -39.27 5.06
N LEU A 7 1.90 -40.02 5.67
CA LEU A 7 0.48 -39.63 5.78
C LEU A 7 0.24 -38.38 6.64
N GLN A 8 1.00 -38.21 7.73
CA GLN A 8 0.92 -36.98 8.53
C GLN A 8 1.52 -35.77 7.79
N ARG A 9 2.58 -35.94 7.01
CA ARG A 9 3.14 -34.86 6.16
C ARG A 9 2.17 -34.48 5.05
N THR A 10 1.55 -35.44 4.37
CA THR A 10 0.58 -35.15 3.31
C THR A 10 -0.68 -34.50 3.87
N ASN A 11 -1.22 -34.92 5.03
CA ASN A 11 -2.36 -34.24 5.67
C ASN A 11 -2.03 -32.83 6.16
N ARG A 12 -0.83 -32.59 6.71
CA ARG A 12 -0.39 -31.23 7.07
C ARG A 12 -0.21 -30.32 5.86
N LEU A 13 0.31 -30.86 4.75
CA LEU A 13 0.43 -30.12 3.50
C LEU A 13 -0.95 -29.83 2.89
N ARG A 14 -1.87 -30.80 2.91
CA ARG A 14 -3.25 -30.62 2.44
C ARG A 14 -4.01 -29.59 3.27
N ALA A 15 -3.89 -29.63 4.60
CA ALA A 15 -4.49 -28.64 5.50
C ALA A 15 -3.90 -27.23 5.29
N ARG A 16 -2.58 -27.12 5.09
CA ARG A 16 -1.93 -25.83 4.74
C ARG A 16 -2.34 -25.32 3.35
N PHE A 17 -2.53 -26.22 2.40
CA PHE A 17 -2.97 -25.88 1.05
C PHE A 17 -4.44 -25.42 1.06
N LEU A 18 -5.33 -26.16 1.73
CA LEU A 18 -6.73 -25.79 1.95
C LEU A 18 -6.86 -24.46 2.69
N ALA A 19 -5.99 -24.19 3.69
CA ALA A 19 -5.94 -22.91 4.39
C ALA A 19 -5.53 -21.72 3.48
N LEU A 20 -4.91 -21.97 2.33
CA LEU A 20 -4.56 -20.94 1.34
C LEU A 20 -5.57 -20.85 0.19
N VAL A 21 -6.26 -21.95 -0.16
CA VAL A 21 -7.26 -22.00 -1.23
C VAL A 21 -8.48 -21.12 -0.91
N THR A 22 -8.94 -21.13 0.34
CA THR A 22 -10.09 -20.32 0.78
C THR A 22 -9.84 -18.81 0.66
N PRO A 23 -8.72 -18.24 1.18
CA PRO A 23 -8.45 -16.82 1.02
C PRO A 23 -8.11 -16.40 -0.43
N LEU A 24 -7.58 -17.31 -1.25
CA LEU A 24 -7.41 -17.09 -2.70
C LEU A 24 -8.74 -16.87 -3.41
N ALA A 25 -9.72 -17.76 -3.18
CA ALA A 25 -11.06 -17.63 -3.74
C ALA A 25 -11.79 -16.37 -3.24
N VAL A 26 -11.57 -16.01 -1.97
CA VAL A 26 -12.08 -14.77 -1.38
C VAL A 26 -11.51 -13.53 -2.07
N VAL A 27 -10.20 -13.49 -2.32
CA VAL A 27 -9.58 -12.38 -3.06
C VAL A 27 -10.08 -12.34 -4.50
N ASP A 28 -10.23 -13.50 -5.15
CA ASP A 28 -10.75 -13.57 -6.51
C ASP A 28 -12.21 -13.08 -6.61
N ALA A 29 -12.99 -13.25 -5.55
CA ALA A 29 -14.37 -12.80 -5.44
C ALA A 29 -14.55 -11.35 -4.94
N LEU A 30 -13.47 -10.61 -4.65
CA LEU A 30 -13.59 -9.22 -4.21
C LEU A 30 -14.13 -8.36 -5.37
N PRO A 31 -15.28 -7.70 -5.19
CA PRO A 31 -15.82 -6.84 -6.23
C PRO A 31 -14.92 -5.62 -6.45
N ALA A 32 -14.99 -5.04 -7.64
CA ALA A 32 -14.13 -3.92 -8.04
C ALA A 32 -14.34 -2.64 -7.22
N ASP A 33 -15.46 -2.55 -6.50
CA ASP A 33 -15.84 -1.49 -5.57
C ASP A 33 -15.67 -1.88 -4.09
N ALA A 34 -15.06 -3.04 -3.80
CA ALA A 34 -14.80 -3.47 -2.43
C ALA A 34 -13.98 -2.43 -1.66
N MET A 35 -14.50 -1.97 -0.53
CA MET A 35 -13.82 -1.06 0.39
C MET A 35 -13.57 -1.77 1.72
N TYR A 36 -12.34 -1.70 2.23
CA TYR A 36 -12.05 -2.18 3.58
C TYR A 36 -12.42 -1.13 4.62
N TRP A 37 -13.12 -1.50 5.69
CA TRP A 37 -13.43 -0.60 6.78
C TRP A 37 -13.32 -1.34 8.11
N ALA A 38 -12.61 -0.77 9.08
CA ALA A 38 -12.39 -1.34 10.40
C ALA A 38 -13.07 -0.48 11.50
N PRO A 39 -13.89 -1.08 12.38
CA PRO A 39 -14.38 -2.45 12.28
C PRO A 39 -15.28 -2.63 11.04
N PRO A 40 -15.42 -3.88 10.52
CA PRO A 40 -16.30 -4.16 9.39
C PRO A 40 -17.69 -3.56 9.61
N PRO A 41 -18.30 -2.92 8.60
CA PRO A 41 -19.71 -2.59 8.68
C PRO A 41 -20.49 -3.88 8.84
N LYS A 42 -21.60 -3.85 9.58
CA LYS A 42 -22.48 -5.02 9.76
C LYS A 42 -23.00 -5.58 8.43
N SER A 43 -22.98 -4.77 7.36
CA SER A 43 -23.37 -5.12 6.00
C SER A 43 -22.23 -5.64 5.11
N ALA A 44 -21.01 -5.85 5.65
CA ALA A 44 -19.90 -6.37 4.87
C ALA A 44 -20.24 -7.75 4.28
N THR A 45 -19.99 -7.93 2.99
CA THR A 45 -20.21 -9.22 2.33
C THR A 45 -19.28 -10.29 2.92
N ALA A 46 -19.74 -11.55 2.93
CA ALA A 46 -19.02 -12.70 3.47
C ALA A 46 -17.51 -12.79 3.09
N PRO A 47 -17.09 -12.56 1.82
CA PRO A 47 -15.67 -12.62 1.47
C PRO A 47 -14.84 -11.50 2.13
N LEU A 48 -15.37 -10.27 2.20
CA LEU A 48 -14.67 -9.15 2.83
C LEU A 48 -14.55 -9.35 4.35
N ALA A 49 -15.60 -9.89 4.98
CA ALA A 49 -15.62 -10.24 6.39
C ALA A 49 -14.61 -11.36 6.73
N ALA A 50 -14.46 -12.37 5.87
CA ALA A 50 -13.47 -13.44 6.04
C ALA A 50 -12.02 -12.92 5.94
N LEU A 51 -11.74 -12.03 4.97
CA LEU A 51 -10.43 -11.41 4.83
C LEU A 51 -10.09 -10.54 6.05
N MET A 52 -11.09 -9.81 6.57
CA MET A 52 -10.99 -9.02 7.80
C MET A 52 -10.74 -9.89 9.05
N ALA A 53 -11.43 -11.04 9.17
CA ALA A 53 -11.30 -11.94 10.31
C ALA A 53 -9.94 -12.64 10.40
N THR A 54 -9.28 -12.89 9.26
CA THR A 54 -7.93 -13.50 9.24
C THR A 54 -6.81 -12.54 9.65
N GLY A 55 -7.11 -11.24 9.76
CA GLY A 55 -6.11 -10.20 10.02
C GLY A 55 -5.18 -9.94 8.83
N PHE A 56 -4.73 -8.69 8.69
CA PHE A 56 -3.88 -8.28 7.56
C PHE A 56 -2.46 -8.90 7.57
N GLY A 57 -2.11 -9.68 8.61
CA GLY A 57 -0.87 -10.46 8.65
C GLY A 57 -0.72 -11.45 7.49
N MET A 58 -1.83 -11.83 6.85
CA MET A 58 -1.84 -12.72 5.68
C MET A 58 -1.69 -12.00 4.33
N ALA A 59 -1.70 -10.66 4.28
CA ALA A 59 -1.59 -9.91 3.03
C ALA A 59 -0.32 -10.24 2.24
N GLY A 60 0.82 -10.33 2.93
CA GLY A 60 2.11 -10.69 2.32
C GLY A 60 2.13 -12.12 1.75
N PRO A 61 1.81 -13.15 2.56
CA PRO A 61 1.70 -14.52 2.07
C PRO A 61 0.72 -14.69 0.89
N LEU A 62 -0.48 -14.10 0.98
CA LEU A 62 -1.48 -14.17 -0.08
C LEU A 62 -1.00 -13.51 -1.37
N GLN A 63 -0.39 -12.32 -1.25
CA GLN A 63 0.20 -11.63 -2.38
C GLN A 63 1.23 -12.50 -3.09
N ARG A 64 2.13 -13.15 -2.35
CA ARG A 64 3.15 -14.03 -2.95
C ARG A 64 2.51 -15.17 -3.72
N VAL A 65 1.51 -15.85 -3.14
CA VAL A 65 0.84 -16.97 -3.81
C VAL A 65 0.14 -16.52 -5.10
N LEU A 66 -0.56 -15.38 -5.07
CA LEU A 66 -1.21 -14.81 -6.25
C LEU A 66 -0.22 -14.48 -7.37
N LEU A 67 0.91 -13.84 -7.02
CA LEU A 67 1.96 -13.51 -7.98
C LEU A 67 2.68 -14.75 -8.52
N THR A 68 2.94 -15.75 -7.67
CA THR A 68 3.52 -17.03 -8.10
C THR A 68 2.60 -17.76 -9.06
N ARG A 69 1.28 -17.74 -8.83
CA ARG A 69 0.29 -18.34 -9.75
C ARG A 69 0.32 -17.66 -11.12
N ALA A 70 0.34 -16.33 -11.17
CA ALA A 70 0.45 -15.59 -12.42
C ALA A 70 1.77 -15.91 -13.15
N ALA A 71 2.89 -15.93 -12.42
CA ALA A 71 4.19 -16.27 -12.98
C ALA A 71 4.25 -17.71 -13.52
N LEU A 72 3.67 -18.68 -12.79
CA LEU A 72 3.59 -20.07 -13.23
C LEU A 72 2.77 -20.20 -14.52
N SER A 73 1.59 -19.57 -14.54
CA SER A 73 0.72 -19.54 -15.72
C SER A 73 1.44 -18.99 -16.96
N PHE A 74 2.31 -17.99 -16.77
CA PHE A 74 3.14 -17.44 -17.84
C PHE A 74 4.17 -18.46 -18.36
N VAL A 75 4.89 -19.14 -17.45
CA VAL A 75 5.91 -20.14 -17.81
C VAL A 75 5.28 -21.35 -18.51
N GLU A 76 4.04 -21.69 -18.18
CA GLU A 76 3.25 -22.74 -18.84
C GLU A 76 2.73 -22.33 -20.23
N GLY A 77 3.03 -21.12 -20.71
CA GLY A 77 2.65 -20.62 -22.03
C GLY A 77 1.31 -19.88 -22.07
N HIS A 78 0.59 -19.77 -20.95
CA HIS A 78 -0.68 -19.04 -20.86
C HIS A 78 -0.46 -17.52 -20.68
N HIS A 79 0.26 -16.90 -21.61
CA HIS A 79 0.77 -15.52 -21.47
C HIS A 79 -0.32 -14.47 -21.21
N ASP A 80 -1.42 -14.47 -21.99
CA ASP A 80 -2.50 -13.49 -21.85
C ASP A 80 -3.20 -13.63 -20.50
N ALA A 81 -3.49 -14.88 -20.09
CA ALA A 81 -4.11 -15.17 -18.81
C ALA A 81 -3.21 -14.75 -17.64
N ALA A 82 -1.91 -15.00 -17.73
CA ALA A 82 -0.94 -14.61 -16.71
C ALA A 82 -0.82 -13.10 -16.53
N LEU A 83 -0.73 -12.34 -17.64
CA LEU A 83 -0.72 -10.88 -17.63
C LEU A 83 -2.02 -10.33 -17.04
N ALA A 84 -3.17 -10.88 -17.46
CA ALA A 84 -4.48 -10.50 -16.93
C ALA A 84 -4.60 -10.76 -15.43
N GLN A 85 -4.08 -11.90 -14.93
CA GLN A 85 -4.04 -12.23 -13.51
C GLN A 85 -3.21 -11.23 -12.71
N ALA A 86 -1.98 -10.91 -13.13
CA ALA A 86 -1.14 -9.94 -12.43
C ALA A 86 -1.80 -8.55 -12.37
N CYS A 87 -2.38 -8.09 -13.48
CA CYS A 87 -3.11 -6.82 -13.52
C CYS A 87 -4.36 -6.83 -12.63
N SER A 88 -5.10 -7.93 -12.58
CA SER A 88 -6.28 -8.07 -11.72
C SER A 88 -5.91 -8.06 -10.24
N VAL A 89 -4.79 -8.66 -9.85
CA VAL A 89 -4.26 -8.56 -8.48
C VAL A 89 -3.98 -7.10 -8.12
N ALA A 90 -3.33 -6.33 -9.01
CA ALA A 90 -3.10 -4.90 -8.77
C ALA A 90 -4.41 -4.11 -8.62
N GLN A 91 -5.39 -4.34 -9.49
CA GLN A 91 -6.70 -3.68 -9.40
C GLN A 91 -7.40 -3.96 -8.07
N ARG A 92 -7.41 -5.22 -7.62
CA ARG A 92 -8.08 -5.62 -6.38
C ARG A 92 -7.45 -4.97 -5.16
N TRP A 93 -6.13 -4.89 -5.09
CA TRP A 93 -5.45 -4.15 -4.03
C TRP A 93 -5.76 -2.65 -4.06
N ARG A 94 -5.88 -2.06 -5.26
CA ARG A 94 -6.31 -0.67 -5.43
C ARG A 94 -7.76 -0.44 -5.02
N ALA A 95 -8.65 -1.38 -5.31
CA ALA A 95 -10.05 -1.33 -4.89
C ALA A 95 -10.14 -1.39 -3.36
N LEU A 96 -9.55 -2.42 -2.76
CA LEU A 96 -9.60 -2.68 -1.31
C LEU A 96 -9.15 -1.48 -0.47
N ARG A 97 -8.09 -0.77 -0.92
CA ARG A 97 -7.59 0.41 -0.20
C ARG A 97 -8.40 1.68 -0.44
N ARG A 98 -9.20 1.75 -1.50
CA ARG A 98 -9.92 2.97 -1.90
C ARG A 98 -10.90 3.33 -0.79
N GLY A 99 -10.71 4.50 -0.17
CA GLY A 99 -11.50 4.92 0.98
C GLY A 99 -11.40 4.00 2.20
N SER A 100 -10.35 3.18 2.31
CA SER A 100 -10.08 2.42 3.52
C SER A 100 -9.78 3.36 4.69
N ASN A 101 -10.28 3.01 5.87
CA ASN A 101 -9.95 3.71 7.12
C ASN A 101 -8.82 3.02 7.92
N ASP A 102 -8.20 1.99 7.36
CA ASP A 102 -7.12 1.25 8.03
C ASP A 102 -5.77 1.57 7.37
N ALA A 103 -4.87 2.10 8.19
CA ALA A 103 -3.53 2.53 7.79
C ALA A 103 -2.69 1.38 7.19
N VAL A 104 -2.81 0.17 7.74
CA VAL A 104 -2.05 -1.00 7.29
C VAL A 104 -2.59 -1.47 5.95
N VAL A 105 -3.91 -1.56 5.80
CA VAL A 105 -4.56 -1.93 4.54
C VAL A 105 -4.21 -0.97 3.43
N ASP A 106 -4.29 0.32 3.72
CA ASP A 106 -3.99 1.37 2.75
C ASP A 106 -2.52 1.30 2.27
N ALA A 107 -1.58 1.18 3.21
CA ALA A 107 -0.15 1.02 2.91
C ALA A 107 0.16 -0.27 2.15
N ALA A 108 -0.44 -1.39 2.55
CA ALA A 108 -0.24 -2.68 1.91
C ALA A 108 -0.82 -2.69 0.49
N GLY A 109 -1.99 -2.09 0.28
CA GLY A 109 -2.63 -2.00 -1.02
C GLY A 109 -1.73 -1.30 -2.06
N LEU A 110 -1.08 -0.20 -1.69
CA LEU A 110 -0.10 0.48 -2.55
C LEU A 110 1.07 -0.43 -2.93
N SER A 111 1.71 -1.04 -1.93
CA SER A 111 2.89 -1.88 -2.14
C SER A 111 2.58 -3.16 -2.90
N CYS A 112 1.43 -3.80 -2.67
CA CYS A 112 1.02 -5.00 -3.38
C CYS A 112 0.61 -4.70 -4.83
N SER A 113 -0.05 -3.56 -5.05
CA SER A 113 -0.35 -3.07 -6.41
C SER A 113 0.94 -2.86 -7.22
N ALA A 114 1.94 -2.19 -6.63
CA ALA A 114 3.22 -1.96 -7.29
C ALA A 114 3.97 -3.27 -7.62
N GLN A 115 4.02 -4.22 -6.69
CA GLN A 115 4.64 -5.53 -6.94
C GLN A 115 3.96 -6.31 -8.07
N ALA A 116 2.63 -6.29 -8.10
CA ALA A 116 1.86 -6.96 -9.16
C ALA A 116 2.10 -6.33 -10.54
N LEU A 117 2.14 -5.00 -10.62
CA LEU A 117 2.45 -4.27 -11.85
C LEU A 117 3.90 -4.49 -12.28
N GLN A 118 4.84 -4.59 -11.34
CA GLN A 118 6.23 -4.92 -11.65
C GLN A 118 6.35 -6.32 -12.26
N LEU A 119 5.70 -7.33 -11.67
CA LEU A 119 5.67 -8.68 -12.24
C LEU A 119 5.06 -8.66 -13.65
N MET A 120 3.98 -7.90 -13.85
CA MET A 120 3.39 -7.71 -15.18
C MET A 120 4.42 -7.18 -16.19
N THR A 121 5.18 -6.13 -15.84
CA THR A 121 6.21 -5.60 -16.77
C THR A 121 7.31 -6.62 -17.05
N GLN A 122 7.70 -7.44 -16.06
CA GLN A 122 8.70 -8.50 -16.23
C GLN A 122 8.22 -9.60 -17.19
N MET A 123 6.95 -9.99 -17.11
CA MET A 123 6.34 -10.95 -18.03
C MET A 123 6.18 -10.34 -19.43
N ALA A 124 5.66 -9.12 -19.52
CA ALA A 124 5.45 -8.44 -20.80
C ALA A 124 6.75 -8.18 -21.57
N ALA A 125 7.87 -7.98 -20.87
CA ALA A 125 9.18 -7.81 -21.48
C ALA A 125 9.73 -9.08 -22.16
N ARG A 126 9.20 -10.26 -21.83
CA ARG A 126 9.55 -11.53 -22.49
C ARG A 126 8.73 -11.81 -23.74
N LEU A 127 7.73 -10.98 -24.02
CA LEU A 127 6.89 -11.09 -25.20
C LEU A 127 7.34 -10.07 -26.25
N PRO A 128 6.99 -10.28 -27.54
CA PRO A 128 7.18 -9.27 -28.57
C PRO A 128 6.57 -7.93 -28.14
N ALA A 129 7.27 -6.82 -28.43
CA ALA A 129 6.86 -5.49 -27.99
C ALA A 129 5.43 -5.10 -28.43
N ASN A 130 5.00 -5.61 -29.59
CA ASN A 130 3.68 -5.34 -30.17
C ASN A 130 2.56 -6.21 -29.59
N THR A 131 2.85 -7.12 -28.65
CA THR A 131 1.81 -7.94 -28.01
C THR A 131 0.82 -7.01 -27.29
N PRO A 132 -0.49 -7.10 -27.51
CA PRO A 132 -1.44 -6.26 -26.78
C PRO A 132 -1.40 -6.59 -25.28
N LEU A 133 -1.56 -5.59 -24.41
CA LEU A 133 -1.77 -5.86 -23.00
C LEU A 133 -3.25 -6.19 -22.75
N PRO A 134 -3.57 -7.16 -21.89
CA PRO A 134 -4.95 -7.49 -21.55
C PRO A 134 -5.70 -6.29 -20.96
N ALA A 135 -7.02 -6.23 -21.21
CA ALA A 135 -7.89 -5.13 -20.73
C ALA A 135 -7.75 -4.79 -19.23
N PRO A 136 -7.57 -5.75 -18.30
CA PRO A 136 -7.34 -5.43 -16.90
C PRO A 136 -6.12 -4.54 -16.65
N CYS A 137 -5.12 -4.56 -17.52
CA CYS A 137 -3.91 -3.77 -17.32
C CYS A 137 -4.16 -2.26 -17.47
N ALA A 138 -5.10 -1.84 -18.34
CA ALA A 138 -5.44 -0.43 -18.51
C ALA A 138 -5.92 0.19 -17.18
N THR A 139 -6.90 -0.43 -16.53
CA THR A 139 -7.42 0.02 -15.23
C THR A 139 -6.39 -0.13 -14.10
N ALA A 140 -5.55 -1.18 -14.15
CA ALA A 140 -4.51 -1.41 -13.15
C ALA A 140 -3.43 -0.31 -13.15
N MET A 141 -3.14 0.26 -14.32
CA MET A 141 -2.13 1.33 -14.51
C MET A 141 -2.72 2.75 -14.49
N ALA A 142 -4.05 2.89 -14.60
CA ALA A 142 -4.72 4.19 -14.60
C ALA A 142 -4.34 5.05 -13.38
N PRO A 143 -4.28 6.39 -13.49
CA PRO A 143 -3.96 7.26 -12.37
C PRO A 143 -4.79 7.01 -11.10
N LEU A 144 -4.23 7.30 -9.91
CA LEU A 144 -5.03 7.28 -8.68
C LEU A 144 -6.05 8.43 -8.69
N SER A 145 -7.32 8.10 -8.42
CA SER A 145 -8.37 9.08 -8.15
C SER A 145 -8.15 9.78 -6.81
N ASP A 146 -8.87 10.88 -6.57
CA ASP A 146 -8.81 11.60 -5.29
C ASP A 146 -9.16 10.69 -4.10
N ALA A 147 -10.17 9.83 -4.25
CA ALA A 147 -10.51 8.83 -3.24
C ALA A 147 -9.38 7.81 -2.98
N GLY A 148 -8.52 7.55 -3.97
CA GLY A 148 -7.33 6.71 -3.82
C GLY A 148 -6.13 7.42 -3.19
N LEU A 149 -6.17 8.76 -3.10
CA LEU A 149 -5.17 9.59 -2.45
C LEU A 149 -5.60 10.10 -1.07
N ALA A 150 -6.90 10.13 -0.80
CA ALA A 150 -7.48 10.51 0.48
C ALA A 150 -6.81 9.77 1.65
N LEU A 151 -6.58 10.50 2.74
CA LEU A 151 -6.03 9.98 3.98
C LEU A 151 -6.97 10.23 5.17
N CYS A 152 -7.99 11.07 5.00
CA CYS A 152 -8.93 11.42 6.06
C CYS A 152 -9.57 10.20 6.74
N PRO A 153 -10.11 9.19 6.01
CA PRO A 153 -10.72 8.04 6.67
C PRO A 153 -9.74 7.30 7.60
N VAL A 154 -8.49 7.12 7.14
CA VAL A 154 -7.41 6.51 7.93
C VAL A 154 -7.10 7.36 9.16
N ALA A 155 -6.97 8.67 8.98
CA ALA A 155 -6.67 9.60 10.07
C ALA A 155 -7.80 9.65 11.10
N SER A 156 -9.06 9.72 10.68
CA SER A 156 -10.23 9.72 11.56
C SER A 156 -10.31 8.44 12.38
N ARG A 157 -10.01 7.27 11.78
CA ARG A 157 -9.97 6.00 12.51
C ARG A 157 -8.87 5.98 13.55
N GLU A 158 -7.69 6.48 13.20
CA GLU A 158 -6.55 6.53 14.10
C GLU A 158 -6.80 7.47 15.28
N VAL A 159 -7.39 8.64 15.02
CA VAL A 159 -7.87 9.58 16.06
C VAL A 159 -8.87 8.91 17.00
N ALA A 160 -9.87 8.22 16.45
CA ALA A 160 -10.88 7.54 17.25
C ALA A 160 -10.27 6.44 18.13
N TRP A 161 -9.37 5.63 17.57
CA TRP A 161 -8.71 4.55 18.30
C TRP A 161 -7.82 5.08 19.44
N GLN A 162 -6.98 6.08 19.16
CA GLN A 162 -6.11 6.64 20.19
C GLN A 162 -6.87 7.42 21.26
N SER A 163 -7.90 8.17 20.87
CA SER A 163 -8.74 8.89 21.82
C SER A 163 -9.46 7.93 22.76
N GLN A 164 -10.03 6.83 22.23
CA GLN A 164 -10.63 5.78 23.04
C GLN A 164 -9.63 5.18 24.04
N ALA A 165 -8.40 4.89 23.59
CA ALA A 165 -7.36 4.38 24.49
C ALA A 165 -7.06 5.34 25.64
N MET A 166 -7.09 6.66 25.41
CA MET A 166 -6.92 7.65 26.48
C MET A 166 -8.08 7.64 27.46
N PHE A 167 -9.33 7.54 26.96
CA PHE A 167 -10.50 7.41 27.82
C PHE A 167 -10.48 6.12 28.65
N ASP A 168 -10.05 4.99 28.08
CA ASP A 168 -9.93 3.71 28.79
C ASP A 168 -8.86 3.78 29.89
N ILE A 169 -7.72 4.43 29.63
CA ILE A 169 -6.67 4.67 30.63
C ILE A 169 -7.21 5.55 31.77
N GLN A 170 -7.91 6.64 31.43
CA GLN A 170 -8.51 7.52 32.44
C GLN A 170 -9.56 6.77 33.28
N HIS A 171 -10.43 5.97 32.65
CA HIS A 171 -11.43 5.18 33.36
C HIS A 171 -10.80 4.17 34.33
N LYS A 172 -9.72 3.50 33.93
CA LYS A 172 -8.95 2.61 34.82
C LYS A 172 -8.31 3.39 35.97
N ALA A 173 -7.72 4.55 35.70
CA ALA A 173 -7.16 5.41 36.74
C ALA A 173 -8.24 5.87 37.74
N ASP A 174 -9.40 6.32 37.25
CA ASP A 174 -10.55 6.72 38.08
C ASP A 174 -11.13 5.55 38.89
N THR A 175 -11.03 4.32 38.37
CA THR A 175 -11.43 3.12 39.12
C THR A 175 -10.44 2.84 40.24
N LEU A 176 -9.14 2.89 39.97
CA LEU A 176 -8.09 2.71 40.97
C LEU A 176 -8.15 3.76 42.09
N ARG A 177 -8.59 4.99 41.79
CA ARG A 177 -8.84 6.03 42.80
C ARG A 177 -9.89 5.65 43.84
N ARG A 178 -10.84 4.77 43.50
CA ARG A 178 -11.90 4.33 44.42
C ARG A 178 -11.44 3.24 45.39
N TRP A 179 -10.26 2.65 45.17
CA TRP A 179 -9.66 1.64 46.04
C TRP A 179 -8.58 2.33 46.89
N ASP A 180 -9.02 2.86 48.03
CA ASP A 180 -8.43 3.89 48.88
C ASP A 180 -6.95 3.73 49.30
N HIS A 181 -6.08 4.55 48.71
CA HIS A 181 -4.93 5.12 49.42
C HIS A 181 -4.81 6.62 49.10
N PRO A 182 -4.82 7.53 50.08
CA PRO A 182 -4.86 8.98 49.83
C PRO A 182 -3.67 9.50 49.00
N GLY A 183 -2.50 8.83 49.07
CA GLY A 183 -1.33 9.15 48.24
C GLY A 183 -1.45 8.73 46.77
N THR A 184 -2.24 7.70 46.44
CA THR A 184 -2.40 7.23 45.04
C THR A 184 -3.47 8.03 44.29
N VAL A 185 -4.40 8.66 44.99
CA VAL A 185 -5.47 9.49 44.40
C VAL A 185 -4.92 10.76 43.74
N LEU A 186 -3.99 11.47 44.39
CA LEU A 186 -3.40 12.70 43.83
C LEU A 186 -2.50 12.39 42.62
N VAL A 187 -1.67 11.34 42.72
CA VAL A 187 -0.80 10.91 41.63
C VAL A 187 -1.64 10.52 40.42
N SER A 188 -2.64 9.65 40.60
CA SER A 188 -3.51 9.21 39.50
C SER A 188 -4.37 10.33 38.91
N ALA A 189 -4.75 11.36 39.68
CA ALA A 189 -5.42 12.58 39.23
C ALA A 189 -4.59 13.42 38.25
N MET A 190 -3.27 13.44 38.42
CA MET A 190 -2.36 14.22 37.58
C MET A 190 -1.83 13.45 36.36
N LEU A 191 -2.16 12.17 36.22
CA LEU A 191 -1.62 11.34 35.15
C LEU A 191 -2.25 11.65 33.78
N ILE A 192 -3.57 11.85 33.69
CA ILE A 192 -4.25 11.94 32.40
C ILE A 192 -5.53 12.80 32.42
N ASP A 193 -5.62 13.71 31.46
CA ASP A 193 -6.85 14.34 30.99
C ASP A 193 -7.12 13.83 29.57
N ALA A 194 -7.98 12.82 29.45
CA ALA A 194 -8.27 12.18 28.18
C ALA A 194 -8.95 13.14 27.19
N ARG A 195 -9.77 14.08 27.66
CA ARG A 195 -10.43 15.06 26.76
C ARG A 195 -9.42 16.03 26.17
N SER A 196 -8.54 16.57 27.01
CA SER A 196 -7.47 17.46 26.53
C SER A 196 -6.54 16.75 25.56
N THR A 197 -6.16 15.50 25.89
CA THR A 197 -5.31 14.67 25.04
C THR A 197 -5.98 14.34 23.71
N ALA A 198 -7.25 13.93 23.72
CA ALA A 198 -8.03 13.62 22.51
C ALA A 198 -8.11 14.83 21.55
N ARG A 199 -8.35 16.04 22.08
CA ARG A 199 -8.30 17.27 21.26
C ARG A 199 -6.91 17.52 20.67
N GLY A 200 -5.85 17.21 21.42
CA GLY A 200 -4.48 17.27 20.92
C GLY A 200 -4.25 16.29 19.77
N ILE A 201 -4.75 15.06 19.89
CA ILE A 201 -4.69 14.02 18.86
C ILE A 201 -5.47 14.46 17.61
N GLU A 202 -6.69 14.98 17.75
CA GLU A 202 -7.48 15.51 16.62
C GLU A 202 -6.72 16.57 15.82
N ARG A 203 -6.15 17.57 16.52
CA ARG A 203 -5.31 18.60 15.90
C ARG A 203 -4.07 18.00 15.23
N ALA A 204 -3.51 16.95 15.83
CA ALA A 204 -2.34 16.26 15.29
C ALA A 204 -2.59 15.58 13.93
N TYR A 205 -3.83 15.20 13.66
CA TYR A 205 -4.23 14.49 12.44
C TYR A 205 -5.05 15.34 11.46
N ALA A 206 -5.51 16.54 11.86
CA ALA A 206 -6.42 17.38 11.07
C ALA A 206 -5.91 17.64 9.63
N TRP A 207 -4.60 17.75 9.44
CA TRP A 207 -4.00 17.96 8.12
C TRP A 207 -4.30 16.84 7.12
N ALA A 208 -4.54 15.61 7.58
CA ALA A 208 -4.82 14.46 6.71
C ALA A 208 -6.21 14.53 6.06
N CYS A 209 -7.07 15.41 6.58
CA CYS A 209 -8.40 15.70 6.07
C CYS A 209 -8.48 16.98 5.24
N ALA A 210 -7.34 17.61 4.94
CA ALA A 210 -7.32 18.82 4.12
C ALA A 210 -7.81 18.49 2.68
N PRO A 211 -8.75 19.28 2.12
CA PRO A 211 -9.36 18.99 0.81
C PRO A 211 -8.36 19.05 -0.35
N ASP A 212 -7.28 19.83 -0.20
CA ASP A 212 -6.20 20.03 -1.16
C ASP A 212 -5.10 18.94 -1.08
N LEU A 213 -5.18 18.01 -0.12
CA LEU A 213 -4.16 16.97 0.07
C LEU A 213 -3.90 16.13 -1.21
N PRO A 214 -4.92 15.65 -1.95
CA PRO A 214 -4.68 14.90 -3.20
C PRO A 214 -3.89 15.70 -4.23
N GLN A 215 -4.18 17.00 -4.39
CA GLN A 215 -3.47 17.87 -5.32
C GLN A 215 -2.01 18.07 -4.91
N ARG A 216 -1.75 18.31 -3.62
CA ARG A 216 -0.40 18.47 -3.07
C ARG A 216 0.45 17.21 -3.21
N LEU A 217 -0.15 16.03 -3.02
CA LEU A 217 0.52 14.75 -3.23
C LEU A 217 0.92 14.55 -4.71
N ARG A 218 0.02 14.89 -5.65
CA ARG A 218 0.34 14.81 -7.09
C ARG A 218 1.43 15.79 -7.50
N ALA A 219 1.47 16.97 -6.90
CA ALA A 219 2.51 17.96 -7.14
C ALA A 219 3.89 17.55 -6.56
N GLY A 220 3.97 16.49 -5.75
CA GLY A 220 5.25 15.99 -5.21
C GLY A 220 5.87 16.89 -4.12
N HIS A 221 5.09 17.77 -3.51
CA HIS A 221 5.55 18.74 -2.51
C HIS A 221 5.04 18.46 -1.09
N PHE A 222 4.64 17.23 -0.79
CA PHE A 222 4.00 16.97 0.50
C PHE A 222 5.02 16.77 1.63
N ALA A 223 5.39 17.86 2.29
CA ALA A 223 5.93 17.81 3.64
C ALA A 223 4.75 17.68 4.63
N ALA A 224 4.67 16.54 5.32
CA ALA A 224 3.74 16.39 6.44
C ALA A 224 3.95 17.56 7.43
N PRO A 225 2.89 18.26 7.86
CA PRO A 225 3.03 19.34 8.81
C PRO A 225 3.72 18.85 10.07
N ARG A 226 4.78 19.56 10.50
CA ARG A 226 5.37 19.32 11.81
C ARG A 226 4.38 19.81 12.85
N LEU A 227 3.99 18.92 13.76
CA LEU A 227 3.13 19.31 14.87
C LEU A 227 3.88 20.29 15.76
N PRO A 228 3.24 21.40 16.18
CA PRO A 228 3.90 22.40 17.00
C PRO A 228 4.32 21.74 18.32
N ALA A 229 5.60 21.85 18.65
CA ALA A 229 6.17 21.23 19.86
C ALA A 229 5.61 21.82 21.17
N SER A 230 4.83 22.90 21.10
CA SER A 230 4.06 23.48 22.21
C SER A 230 2.85 22.64 22.60
N ALA A 231 2.33 21.78 21.70
CA ALA A 231 1.25 20.84 22.02
C ALA A 231 1.66 19.76 23.05
N ALA A 232 2.97 19.63 23.33
CA ALA A 232 3.54 18.61 24.20
C ALA A 232 4.33 19.21 25.39
N ARG A 233 4.25 20.53 25.64
CA ARG A 233 5.03 21.22 26.68
C ARG A 233 4.20 22.31 27.38
N GLY A 234 4.55 22.67 28.62
CA GLY A 234 3.98 23.79 29.38
C GLY A 234 3.18 23.38 30.63
N ALA A 235 2.63 24.37 31.36
CA ALA A 235 1.88 24.17 32.60
C ALA A 235 0.66 23.23 32.44
N GLN A 236 0.11 23.15 31.23
CA GLN A 236 -0.93 22.21 30.82
C GLN A 236 -0.54 20.72 31.01
N CYS A 237 0.75 20.40 31.14
CA CYS A 237 1.21 19.03 31.40
C CYS A 237 1.25 18.64 32.88
N ILE A 238 1.14 19.59 33.81
CA ILE A 238 1.21 19.32 35.26
C ILE A 238 0.06 18.40 35.72
N GLY A 239 -1.09 18.45 35.05
CA GLY A 239 -2.24 17.55 35.28
C GLY A 239 -2.51 16.54 34.17
N ASN A 240 -1.59 16.39 33.20
CA ASN A 240 -1.79 15.53 32.03
C ASN A 240 -0.46 14.92 31.54
N ILE A 241 0.33 14.37 32.46
CA ILE A 241 1.69 13.88 32.16
C ILE A 241 1.68 12.81 31.06
N VAL A 242 0.80 11.80 31.20
CA VAL A 242 0.65 10.70 30.23
C VAL A 242 0.15 11.21 28.89
N GLY A 243 -0.83 12.13 28.91
CA GLY A 243 -1.35 12.73 27.68
C GLY A 243 -0.31 13.58 26.95
N CYS A 244 0.47 14.40 27.65
CA CYS A 244 1.57 15.16 27.07
C CYS A 244 2.67 14.24 26.52
N ALA A 245 3.03 13.15 27.23
CA ALA A 245 3.98 12.17 26.73
C ALA A 245 3.48 11.47 25.45
N ASN A 246 2.18 11.16 25.38
CA ASN A 246 1.54 10.63 24.19
C ASN A 246 1.59 11.62 23.02
N LEU A 247 1.19 12.87 23.23
CA LEU A 247 1.26 13.92 22.21
C LEU A 247 2.71 14.17 21.75
N HIS A 248 3.68 14.13 22.66
CA HIS A 248 5.10 14.19 22.30
C HIS A 248 5.51 13.03 21.39
N ALA A 249 5.13 11.80 21.75
CA ALA A 249 5.42 10.63 20.93
C ALA A 249 4.77 10.72 19.55
N LEU A 250 3.56 11.28 19.44
CA LEU A 250 2.89 11.52 18.15
C LEU A 250 3.63 12.57 17.32
N VAL A 251 4.05 13.69 17.92
CA VAL A 251 4.85 14.72 17.24
C VAL A 251 6.15 14.14 16.69
N GLN A 252 6.85 13.32 17.49
CA GLN A 252 8.14 12.73 17.09
C GLN A 252 8.00 11.63 16.04
N ARG A 253 7.02 10.74 16.23
CA ARG A 253 6.82 9.60 15.32
C ARG A 253 6.15 10.00 14.01
N ALA A 254 5.48 11.16 13.97
CA ALA A 254 4.72 11.65 12.83
C ALA A 254 3.83 10.53 12.24
N PRO A 255 2.81 10.09 12.98
CA PRO A 255 1.98 8.98 12.55
C PRO A 255 1.38 9.27 11.17
N LEU A 256 1.27 8.23 10.34
CA LEU A 256 0.94 8.30 8.91
C LEU A 256 2.02 8.84 7.98
N ARG A 257 3.20 9.27 8.47
CA ARG A 257 4.34 9.63 7.60
C ARG A 257 4.69 8.50 6.62
N ALA A 258 4.72 7.26 7.10
CA ALA A 258 4.95 6.10 6.25
C ALA A 258 3.86 5.93 5.18
N ASN A 259 2.60 6.27 5.49
CA ASN A 259 1.47 6.16 4.55
C ASN A 259 1.54 7.23 3.46
N ILE A 260 2.02 8.43 3.80
CA ILE A 260 2.34 9.48 2.83
C ILE A 260 3.48 9.03 1.92
N GLN A 261 4.61 8.62 2.51
CA GLN A 261 5.79 8.21 1.73
C GLN A 261 5.46 7.07 0.76
N ARG A 262 4.61 6.12 1.18
CA ARG A 262 4.12 5.06 0.28
C ARG A 262 3.25 5.59 -0.86
N ARG A 263 2.38 6.58 -0.61
CA ARG A 263 1.56 7.23 -1.66
C ARG A 263 2.44 7.95 -2.67
N GLU A 264 3.40 8.74 -2.20
CA GLU A 264 4.34 9.47 -3.06
C GLU A 264 5.18 8.50 -3.88
N THR A 265 5.73 7.46 -3.24
CA THR A 265 6.45 6.38 -3.93
C THR A 265 5.59 5.75 -5.03
N PHE A 266 4.33 5.41 -4.71
CA PHE A 266 3.44 4.79 -5.67
C PHE A 266 3.04 5.73 -6.83
N LEU A 267 2.86 7.02 -6.57
CA LEU A 267 2.61 8.02 -7.63
C LEU A 267 3.78 8.09 -8.62
N VAL A 268 5.01 8.08 -8.12
CA VAL A 268 6.21 8.05 -8.96
C VAL A 268 6.32 6.71 -9.71
N GLN A 269 6.02 5.58 -9.06
CA GLN A 269 5.94 4.27 -9.71
C GLN A 269 4.88 4.25 -10.82
N GLN A 270 3.71 4.83 -10.59
CA GLN A 270 2.66 4.93 -11.59
C GLN A 270 3.09 5.76 -12.80
N ALA A 271 3.75 6.90 -12.57
CA ALA A 271 4.32 7.68 -13.66
C ALA A 271 5.38 6.87 -14.44
N ALA A 272 6.27 6.15 -13.76
CA ALA A 272 7.25 5.28 -14.42
C ALA A 272 6.60 4.14 -15.24
N LEU A 273 5.45 3.60 -14.81
CA LEU A 273 4.69 2.62 -15.61
C LEU A 273 4.11 3.24 -16.88
N LEU A 274 3.57 4.46 -16.79
CA LEU A 274 3.05 5.15 -17.98
C LEU A 274 4.17 5.47 -18.97
N GLN A 275 5.36 5.84 -18.48
CA GLN A 275 6.54 5.99 -19.34
C GLN A 275 6.95 4.66 -19.96
N TRP A 276 6.98 3.58 -19.17
CA TRP A 276 7.28 2.23 -19.68
C TRP A 276 6.31 1.81 -20.79
N LEU A 277 5.01 2.10 -20.64
CA LEU A 277 4.00 1.86 -21.69
C LEU A 277 4.29 2.67 -22.96
N TRP A 278 4.63 3.95 -22.80
CA TRP A 278 4.96 4.80 -23.93
C TRP A 278 6.21 4.29 -24.66
N LEU A 279 7.26 3.93 -23.92
CA LEU A 279 8.50 3.37 -24.46
C LEU A 279 8.26 2.06 -25.19
N ARG A 280 7.42 1.19 -24.64
CA ARG A 280 7.01 -0.06 -25.27
C ARG A 280 6.35 0.16 -26.64
N ALA A 281 5.55 1.22 -26.78
CA ALA A 281 4.84 1.53 -28.01
C ALA A 281 5.69 2.29 -29.05
N HIS A 282 6.62 3.16 -28.61
CA HIS A 282 7.32 4.10 -29.50
C HIS A 282 8.81 3.83 -29.67
N ALA A 283 9.42 3.04 -28.80
CA ALA A 283 10.84 2.67 -28.87
C ALA A 283 11.06 1.15 -28.71
N PRO A 284 10.30 0.27 -29.41
CA PRO A 284 10.58 -1.15 -29.34
C PRO A 284 12.00 -1.41 -29.90
N GLY A 285 12.85 -2.06 -29.09
CA GLY A 285 14.15 -2.60 -29.51
C GLY A 285 15.19 -1.66 -30.09
N ARG A 286 15.11 -0.35 -29.81
CA ARG A 286 16.28 0.53 -29.97
C ARG A 286 16.93 0.75 -28.61
N THR A 287 18.24 0.94 -28.61
CA THR A 287 18.96 1.75 -27.63
C THR A 287 19.18 3.14 -28.22
N PRO A 288 18.15 4.00 -28.44
CA PRO A 288 18.46 5.40 -28.68
C PRO A 288 19.09 5.94 -27.39
N ALA A 289 19.93 6.96 -27.48
CA ALA A 289 20.44 7.58 -26.27
C ALA A 289 19.25 8.03 -25.43
N TRP A 290 19.21 7.64 -24.15
CA TRP A 290 18.11 7.98 -23.23
C TRP A 290 17.67 9.46 -23.31
N PRO A 291 18.59 10.44 -23.43
CA PRO A 291 18.23 11.85 -23.63
C PRO A 291 17.33 12.10 -24.85
N ASP A 292 17.58 11.43 -25.96
CA ASP A 292 16.81 11.62 -27.21
C ASP A 292 15.39 11.08 -27.06
N VAL A 293 15.24 9.91 -26.44
CA VAL A 293 13.91 9.29 -26.19
C VAL A 293 13.11 10.13 -25.21
N TYR A 294 13.77 10.60 -24.14
CA TYR A 294 13.16 11.42 -23.12
C TYR A 294 12.71 12.79 -23.66
N ALA A 295 13.47 13.38 -24.59
CA ALA A 295 13.11 14.65 -25.23
C ALA A 295 11.80 14.59 -26.04
N HIS A 296 11.44 13.41 -26.57
CA HIS A 296 10.21 13.20 -27.33
C HIS A 296 9.04 12.71 -26.47
N MET A 297 9.27 12.45 -25.18
CA MET A 297 8.23 12.01 -24.28
C MET A 297 7.28 13.18 -23.95
N PRO A 298 5.95 12.96 -23.94
CA PRO A 298 5.00 13.99 -23.54
C PRO A 298 5.32 14.54 -22.15
N ALA A 299 5.33 15.86 -21.99
CA ALA A 299 5.63 16.54 -20.72
C ALA A 299 4.79 16.00 -19.54
N SER A 300 3.57 15.54 -19.80
CA SER A 300 2.66 14.95 -18.81
C SER A 300 3.12 13.58 -18.27
N LEU A 301 4.03 12.90 -18.96
CA LEU A 301 4.59 11.61 -18.57
C LEU A 301 5.99 11.74 -17.98
N THR A 302 6.64 12.88 -18.20
CA THR A 302 8.03 13.09 -17.88
C THR A 302 8.26 13.19 -16.36
N LEU A 303 9.09 12.30 -15.81
CA LEU A 303 9.58 12.38 -14.43
C LEU A 303 10.99 12.99 -14.44
N PRO A 304 11.38 13.75 -13.40
CA PRO A 304 12.74 14.25 -13.27
C PRO A 304 13.82 13.17 -13.51
N LEU A 305 14.84 13.50 -14.32
CA LEU A 305 15.90 12.57 -14.76
C LEU A 305 16.75 12.01 -13.61
N ASP A 306 16.85 12.70 -12.49
CA ASP A 306 17.54 12.22 -11.28
C ASP A 306 16.82 11.01 -10.65
N ARG A 307 15.52 10.87 -10.90
CA ARG A 307 14.71 9.74 -10.40
C ARG A 307 14.62 8.58 -11.37
N LEU A 308 14.87 8.79 -12.66
CA LEU A 308 14.60 7.79 -13.67
C LEU A 308 15.72 7.73 -14.71
N ARG A 309 16.31 6.55 -14.87
CA ARG A 309 17.35 6.27 -15.86
C ARG A 309 17.01 5.05 -16.69
N LEU A 310 17.51 5.01 -17.92
CA LEU A 310 17.50 3.82 -18.74
C LEU A 310 18.86 3.10 -18.62
N ASP A 311 18.83 1.85 -18.19
CA ASP A 311 19.99 0.97 -17.96
C ASP A 311 19.93 -0.18 -18.97
N GLY A 312 20.49 0.03 -20.17
CA GLY A 312 20.27 -0.86 -21.31
C GLY A 312 18.78 -0.91 -21.68
N ASN A 313 18.17 -2.10 -21.59
CA ASN A 313 16.73 -2.29 -21.83
C ASN A 313 15.90 -2.28 -20.53
N VAL A 314 16.40 -1.69 -19.45
CA VAL A 314 15.67 -1.65 -18.17
C VAL A 314 15.45 -0.20 -17.76
N LEU A 315 14.19 0.18 -17.61
CA LEU A 315 13.84 1.44 -16.98
C LEU A 315 14.03 1.29 -15.47
N VAL A 316 14.93 2.07 -14.89
CA VAL A 316 15.25 2.05 -13.46
C VAL A 316 14.75 3.32 -12.82
N LEU A 317 13.76 3.17 -11.95
CA LEU A 317 13.28 4.23 -11.08
C LEU A 317 13.97 4.13 -9.73
N HIS A 318 14.55 5.23 -9.26
CA HIS A 318 15.12 5.37 -7.93
C HIS A 318 14.04 5.86 -6.96
N THR A 319 13.73 5.03 -5.98
CA THR A 319 12.77 5.32 -4.91
C THR A 319 13.49 5.21 -3.57
N PRO A 320 14.30 6.20 -3.17
CA PRO A 320 15.21 6.09 -2.01
C PRO A 320 14.50 5.82 -0.68
N GLN A 321 13.20 6.11 -0.62
CA GLN A 321 12.37 5.93 0.58
C GLN A 321 11.62 4.57 0.59
N ALA A 322 11.75 3.76 -0.46
CA ALA A 322 11.09 2.47 -0.57
C ALA A 322 11.96 1.33 -0.02
N ALA A 323 11.33 0.23 0.41
CA ALA A 323 12.04 -0.97 0.88
C ALA A 323 12.95 -1.59 -0.19
N GLN A 324 12.61 -1.40 -1.47
CA GLN A 324 13.50 -1.64 -2.59
C GLN A 324 13.86 -0.28 -3.18
N PRO A 325 15.11 0.19 -3.04
CA PRO A 325 15.48 1.55 -3.45
C PRO A 325 15.47 1.73 -4.97
N GLN A 326 15.42 0.63 -5.72
CA GLN A 326 15.32 0.60 -7.16
C GLN A 326 14.12 -0.20 -7.61
N TRP A 327 13.35 0.37 -8.51
CA TRP A 327 12.25 -0.30 -9.18
C TRP A 327 12.61 -0.46 -10.65
N ARG A 328 12.73 -1.72 -11.08
CA ARG A 328 13.26 -2.09 -12.39
C ARG A 328 12.12 -2.60 -13.28
N LEU A 329 11.89 -1.92 -14.40
CA LEU A 329 10.86 -2.24 -15.39
C LEU A 329 11.56 -2.60 -16.71
N PRO A 330 11.74 -3.90 -17.01
CA PRO A 330 12.39 -4.32 -18.25
C PRO A 330 11.51 -3.96 -19.45
N LEU A 331 12.12 -3.47 -20.52
CA LEU A 331 11.48 -3.21 -21.81
C LEU A 331 11.57 -4.46 -22.69
N PRO A 332 10.57 -4.71 -23.55
CA PRO A 332 10.61 -5.84 -24.47
C PRO A 332 11.77 -5.71 -25.47
N THR A 333 12.52 -6.79 -25.64
CA THR A 333 13.49 -6.93 -26.73
C THR A 333 12.73 -7.23 -28.02
N ILE A 334 13.08 -6.58 -29.14
CA ILE A 334 12.62 -7.05 -30.44
C ILE A 334 13.34 -8.38 -30.68
N THR A 335 12.63 -9.49 -30.50
CA THR A 335 12.99 -10.71 -31.22
C THR A 335 12.59 -10.45 -32.66
N VAL A 336 13.58 -10.18 -33.53
CA VAL A 336 13.34 -10.19 -34.97
C VAL A 336 12.74 -11.55 -35.26
N ALA A 337 11.46 -11.59 -35.65
CA ALA A 337 10.83 -12.81 -36.10
C ALA A 337 11.77 -13.45 -37.13
N GLN A 338 12.29 -14.64 -36.82
CA GLN A 338 13.04 -15.43 -37.77
C GLN A 338 12.19 -15.52 -39.03
N ARG A 339 12.65 -14.90 -40.13
CA ARG A 339 12.08 -15.14 -41.45
C ARG A 339 12.01 -16.65 -41.61
N PRO A 340 10.85 -17.26 -41.94
CA PRO A 340 10.85 -18.66 -42.34
C PRO A 340 11.83 -18.78 -43.52
N ALA A 341 12.76 -19.72 -43.41
CA ALA A 341 13.74 -19.97 -44.46
C ALA A 341 12.98 -20.17 -45.79
N PRO A 342 13.45 -19.57 -46.90
CA PRO A 342 12.90 -19.90 -48.21
C PRO A 342 13.11 -21.41 -48.42
N ARG A 343 12.01 -22.11 -48.74
CA ARG A 343 12.04 -23.51 -49.16
C ARG A 343 12.70 -23.66 -50.50
#